data_AF-X0SLN4-F1
#
_entry.id   AF-X0SLN4-F1
#
_cell.length_a   1.000
_cell.length_b   1.000
_cell.length_c   1.000
_cell.angle_alpha   90.00
_cell.angle_beta   90.00
_cell.angle_gamma   90.00
#
_symmetry.space_group_name_H-M   'P 1'
#
loop_
_entity.id
_entity.type
_entity.pdbx_description
1 polymer ?
#
loop_
_entity_poly.entity_id
_entity_poly.type
_entity_poly.pdbx_seq_one_letter_code
_entity_poly.pdbx_strand_id
1 'polypeptide(L)'
;TGDLSYTFPDYPAPDGHTPESYLEKLCREAAVRRYGAVTPRVQQRLDEEFRLINKYNLAGFLLMYHEVIKLGREVMIDLGLSDPSLTVEENPPGRGRGSSVALLVGYLIGLSHIDPLQYDLSLERFLPDDIMTNVPDIDLDFPRSIREELILRTHEKWGWEYAALAGTIATYLIKGAVRDLGKALGLPEAEIDQLAKQSDWGSARKLKSKMERMPNFKDKVDAPV
;
A
#
# COMPACT_ATOMS: atom_id res chain seq x y z
N THR A 1 19.07 18.05 -10.80
CA THR A 1 18.51 17.37 -9.61
C THR A 1 19.44 16.21 -9.32
N GLY A 2 20.41 16.47 -8.45
CA GLY A 2 21.47 15.50 -8.15
C GLY A 2 20.89 14.22 -7.60
N ASP A 3 21.52 13.12 -7.97
CA ASP A 3 21.25 11.75 -7.55
C ASP A 3 21.30 11.66 -6.02
N LEU A 4 20.18 11.94 -5.35
CA LEU A 4 20.00 11.58 -3.96
C LEU A 4 19.85 10.06 -3.99
N SER A 5 20.95 9.34 -3.73
CA SER A 5 20.88 7.91 -3.51
C SER A 5 19.81 7.66 -2.44
N TYR A 6 18.72 6.99 -2.83
CA TYR A 6 17.63 6.72 -1.91
C TYR A 6 18.14 5.83 -0.78
N THR A 7 18.05 6.32 0.44
CA THR A 7 18.41 5.58 1.65
C THR A 7 17.17 5.46 2.51
N PHE A 8 16.90 4.26 3.02
CA PHE A 8 15.82 4.06 3.99
C PHE A 8 16.12 4.83 5.29
N PRO A 9 15.09 5.25 6.04
CA PRO A 9 15.29 5.82 7.36
C PRO A 9 16.01 4.83 8.28
N ASP A 10 16.95 5.32 9.08
CA ASP A 10 17.57 4.52 10.14
C ASP A 10 16.50 4.16 11.18
N TYR A 11 16.50 2.89 11.62
CA TYR A 11 15.65 2.44 12.71
C TYR A 11 16.45 2.42 14.02
N PRO A 12 16.04 3.14 15.07
CA PRO A 12 16.71 3.11 16.36
C PRO A 12 16.38 1.81 17.09
N ALA A 13 17.14 0.75 16.79
CA ALA A 13 17.00 -0.53 17.45
C ALA A 13 17.28 -0.40 18.97
N PRO A 14 16.62 -1.20 19.83
CA PRO A 14 16.89 -1.19 21.26
C PRO A 14 18.35 -1.52 21.59
N ASP A 15 18.82 -1.07 22.75
CA ASP A 15 20.19 -1.32 23.22
C ASP A 15 20.57 -2.81 23.12
N GLY A 16 21.75 -3.06 22.55
CA GLY A 16 22.25 -4.42 22.32
C GLY A 16 21.74 -5.10 21.05
N HIS A 17 20.93 -4.42 20.24
CA HIS A 17 20.45 -4.94 18.96
C HIS A 17 20.80 -4.04 17.77
N THR A 18 21.11 -4.65 16.64
CA THR A 18 20.96 -4.03 15.31
C THR A 18 19.52 -4.21 14.81
N PRO A 19 19.05 -3.43 13.80
CA PRO A 19 17.75 -3.64 13.17
C PRO A 19 17.52 -5.10 12.73
N GLU A 20 18.52 -5.74 12.14
CA GLU A 20 18.46 -7.14 11.68
C GLU A 20 18.23 -8.08 12.87
N SER A 21 19.06 -7.97 13.91
CA SER A 21 18.96 -8.84 15.09
C SER A 21 17.65 -8.64 15.87
N TYR A 22 17.12 -7.41 15.88
CA TYR A 22 15.86 -7.10 16.54
C TYR A 22 14.67 -7.66 15.76
N LEU A 23 14.65 -7.47 14.44
CA LEU A 23 13.63 -8.05 13.57
C LEU A 23 13.62 -9.57 13.65
N GLU A 24 14.79 -10.20 13.67
CA GLU A 24 14.93 -11.65 13.83
C GLU A 24 14.38 -12.13 15.17
N LYS A 25 14.72 -11.45 16.27
CA LYS A 25 14.16 -11.73 17.60
C LYS A 25 12.63 -11.69 17.59
N LEU A 26 12.04 -10.61 17.06
CA LEU A 26 10.58 -10.44 16.97
C LEU A 26 9.93 -11.58 16.18
N CYS A 27 10.50 -11.94 15.02
CA CYS A 27 9.96 -13.00 14.18
C CYS A 27 10.05 -14.36 14.85
N ARG A 28 11.17 -14.68 15.51
CA ARG A 28 11.33 -15.97 16.22
C ARG A 28 10.34 -16.11 17.38
N GLU A 29 10.15 -15.05 18.16
CA GLU A 29 9.17 -15.04 19.26
C GLU A 29 7.73 -15.16 18.73
N ALA A 30 7.38 -14.41 17.69
CA ALA A 30 6.06 -14.50 17.05
C ALA A 30 5.82 -15.87 16.41
N ALA A 31 6.84 -16.47 15.80
CA ALA A 31 6.73 -17.80 15.20
C ALA A 31 6.40 -18.87 16.25
N VAL A 32 7.02 -18.80 17.44
CA VAL A 32 6.68 -19.71 18.55
C VAL A 32 5.23 -19.50 18.99
N ARG A 33 4.74 -18.26 19.12
CA ARG A 33 3.34 -18.00 19.47
C ARG A 33 2.37 -18.51 18.40
N ARG A 34 2.67 -18.29 17.11
CA ARG A 34 1.79 -18.66 15.99
C ARG A 34 1.77 -20.15 15.69
N TYR A 35 2.92 -20.81 15.74
CA TYR A 35 3.08 -22.19 15.30
C TYR A 35 3.33 -23.17 16.45
N GLY A 36 3.41 -22.69 17.70
CA GLY A 36 3.78 -23.47 18.88
C GLY A 36 5.28 -23.74 19.00
N ALA A 37 6.00 -23.82 17.87
CA ALA A 37 7.45 -23.94 17.80
C ALA A 37 7.97 -23.47 16.43
N VAL A 38 9.27 -23.17 16.35
CA VAL A 38 9.95 -22.92 15.07
C VAL A 38 10.25 -24.26 14.41
N THR A 39 9.31 -24.74 13.58
CA THR A 39 9.48 -25.99 12.81
C THR A 39 10.55 -25.85 11.73
N PRO A 40 11.09 -26.96 11.18
CA PRO A 40 12.06 -26.88 10.07
C PRO A 40 11.54 -26.09 8.86
N ARG A 41 10.24 -26.20 8.55
CA ARG A 41 9.61 -25.45 7.45
C ARG A 41 9.61 -23.95 7.71
N VAL A 42 9.27 -23.54 8.95
CA VAL A 42 9.30 -22.14 9.37
C VAL A 42 10.73 -21.61 9.38
N GLN A 43 11.67 -22.38 9.93
CA GLN A 43 13.09 -22.01 9.98
C GLN A 43 13.65 -21.79 8.57
N GLN A 44 13.42 -22.74 7.65
CA GLN A 44 13.90 -22.64 6.27
C GLN A 44 13.41 -21.37 5.57
N ARG A 45 12.12 -21.03 5.73
CA ARG A 45 11.55 -19.82 5.14
C ARG A 45 12.11 -18.55 5.77
N LEU A 46 12.26 -18.52 7.09
CA LEU A 46 12.88 -17.39 7.78
C LEU A 46 14.33 -17.19 7.35
N ASP A 47 15.11 -18.25 7.21
CA ASP A 47 16.51 -18.17 6.76
C ASP A 47 16.62 -17.61 5.34
N GLU A 48 15.73 -18.03 4.44
CA GLU A 48 15.62 -17.49 3.08
C GLU A 48 15.28 -15.99 3.10
N GLU A 49 14.23 -15.60 3.83
CA GLU A 49 13.79 -14.21 3.92
C GLU A 49 14.84 -13.32 4.58
N PHE A 50 15.44 -13.73 5.69
CA PHE A 50 16.48 -12.94 6.37
C PHE A 50 17.74 -12.78 5.51
N ARG A 51 18.13 -13.80 4.75
CA ARG A 51 19.23 -13.65 3.78
C ARG A 51 18.92 -12.56 2.76
N LEU A 52 17.70 -12.51 2.21
CA LEU A 52 17.28 -11.50 1.24
C LEU A 52 17.10 -10.13 1.87
N ILE A 53 16.50 -10.04 3.06
CA ILE A 53 16.33 -8.80 3.82
C ILE A 53 17.70 -8.18 4.12
N ASN A 54 18.68 -8.98 4.51
CA ASN A 54 20.05 -8.52 4.74
C ASN A 54 20.74 -8.08 3.43
N LYS A 55 20.56 -8.86 2.35
CA LYS A 55 21.08 -8.51 1.01
C LYS A 55 20.59 -7.13 0.54
N TYR A 56 19.33 -6.79 0.84
CA TYR A 56 18.69 -5.56 0.39
C TYR A 56 18.60 -4.47 1.48
N ASN A 57 19.19 -4.68 2.65
CA ASN A 57 19.17 -3.76 3.79
C ASN A 57 17.75 -3.30 4.18
N LEU A 58 16.81 -4.25 4.32
CA LEU A 58 15.38 -3.97 4.53
C LEU A 58 14.92 -4.11 5.99
N ALA A 59 15.82 -4.44 6.93
CA ALA A 59 15.43 -4.70 8.32
C ALA A 59 14.82 -3.45 8.99
N GLY A 60 15.49 -2.30 8.88
CA GLY A 60 14.96 -1.03 9.38
C GLY A 60 13.64 -0.62 8.72
N PHE A 61 13.53 -0.82 7.41
CA PHE A 61 12.30 -0.59 6.65
C PHE A 61 11.11 -1.41 7.18
N LEU A 62 11.30 -2.73 7.38
CA LEU A 62 10.25 -3.60 7.92
C LEU A 62 9.90 -3.28 9.37
N LEU A 63 10.89 -2.87 10.18
CA LEU A 63 10.65 -2.43 11.54
C LEU A 63 9.83 -1.13 11.59
N MET A 64 10.02 -0.21 10.65
CA MET A 64 9.17 0.98 10.54
C MET A 64 7.71 0.61 10.24
N TYR A 65 7.45 -0.38 9.38
CA TYR A 65 6.09 -0.91 9.21
C TYR A 65 5.54 -1.50 10.51
N HIS A 66 6.36 -2.29 11.23
CA HIS A 66 5.97 -2.85 12.51
C HIS A 66 5.58 -1.77 13.53
N GLU A 67 6.27 -0.63 13.55
CA GLU A 67 5.89 0.51 14.42
C GLU A 67 4.54 1.12 14.04
N VAL A 68 4.25 1.28 12.75
CA VAL A 68 2.95 1.78 12.28
C VAL A 68 1.83 0.78 12.62
N ILE A 69 2.11 -0.51 12.51
CA ILE A 69 1.19 -1.59 12.89
C ILE A 69 0.91 -1.55 14.39
N LYS A 70 1.95 -1.45 15.24
CA LYS A 70 1.76 -1.31 16.69
C LYS A 70 0.92 -0.08 17.02
N LEU A 71 1.20 1.07 16.38
CA LEU A 71 0.44 2.29 16.58
C LEU A 71 -1.04 2.13 16.17
N GLY A 72 -1.31 1.50 15.02
CA GLY A 72 -2.67 1.18 14.59
C GLY A 72 -3.41 0.28 15.58
N ARG A 73 -2.70 -0.66 16.21
CA ARG A 73 -3.25 -1.55 17.24
C ARG A 73 -3.57 -0.79 18.52
N GLU A 74 -2.68 0.07 18.97
CA GLU A 74 -2.89 0.96 20.13
C GLU A 74 -4.15 1.81 19.94
N VAL A 75 -4.30 2.44 18.77
CA VAL A 75 -5.51 3.20 18.42
C VAL A 75 -6.77 2.32 18.48
N MET A 76 -6.72 1.11 17.92
CA MET A 76 -7.87 0.20 17.98
C MET A 76 -8.21 -0.21 19.42
N ILE A 77 -7.21 -0.45 20.27
CA ILE A 77 -7.44 -0.79 21.69
C ILE A 77 -8.10 0.37 22.42
N ASP A 78 -7.58 1.59 22.25
CA ASP A 78 -8.10 2.78 22.93
C ASP A 78 -9.54 3.10 22.53
N LEU A 79 -9.90 2.78 21.28
CA LEU A 79 -11.27 2.91 20.77
C LEU A 79 -12.17 1.71 21.11
N GLY A 80 -11.68 0.70 21.83
CA GLY A 80 -12.43 -0.51 22.18
C GLY A 80 -12.74 -1.43 20.99
N LEU A 81 -11.95 -1.35 19.91
CA LEU A 81 -12.13 -2.10 18.67
C LEU A 81 -11.23 -3.34 18.56
N SER A 82 -10.30 -3.54 19.50
CA SER A 82 -9.40 -4.70 19.54
C SER A 82 -9.25 -5.23 20.96
N ASP A 83 -9.17 -6.54 21.08
CA ASP A 83 -8.84 -7.23 22.33
C ASP A 83 -7.35 -7.07 22.65
N PRO A 84 -6.98 -6.44 23.78
CA PRO A 84 -5.58 -6.23 24.17
C PRO A 84 -4.79 -7.52 24.39
N SER A 85 -5.45 -8.64 24.67
CA SER A 85 -4.80 -9.93 24.95
C SER A 85 -4.27 -10.63 23.70
N LEU A 86 -4.80 -10.29 22.51
CA LEU A 86 -4.32 -10.82 21.24
C LEU A 86 -2.99 -10.17 20.84
N THR A 87 -2.15 -10.87 20.11
CA THR A 87 -0.91 -10.28 19.58
C THR A 87 -1.15 -9.58 18.23
N VAL A 88 -0.16 -8.79 17.76
CA VAL A 88 -0.26 -8.10 16.45
C VAL A 88 -0.34 -9.08 15.30
N GLU A 89 0.38 -10.18 15.39
CA GLU A 89 0.30 -11.20 14.36
C GLU A 89 -1.07 -11.88 14.38
N GLU A 90 -1.66 -12.14 15.56
CA GLU A 90 -2.99 -12.76 15.72
C GLU A 90 -4.15 -11.90 15.23
N ASN A 91 -4.13 -10.62 15.59
CA ASN A 91 -5.15 -9.65 15.21
C ASN A 91 -4.48 -8.36 14.74
N PRO A 92 -3.97 -8.33 13.49
CA PRO A 92 -3.36 -7.15 12.95
C PRO A 92 -4.43 -6.06 12.73
N PRO A 93 -4.12 -4.79 13.05
CA PRO A 93 -5.06 -3.68 12.93
C PRO A 93 -5.33 -3.26 11.48
N GLY A 94 -4.52 -3.74 10.54
CA GLY A 94 -4.65 -3.49 9.12
C GLY A 94 -4.41 -4.74 8.29
N ARG A 95 -4.52 -4.60 6.97
CA ARG A 95 -4.31 -5.68 6.01
C ARG A 95 -3.27 -5.29 4.97
N GLY A 96 -2.18 -6.04 4.92
CA GLY A 96 -1.23 -5.98 3.82
C GLY A 96 -1.86 -6.34 2.47
N ARG A 97 -1.33 -5.73 1.40
CA ARG A 97 -1.77 -5.91 0.02
C ARG A 97 -0.62 -6.14 -0.94
N GLY A 98 -0.97 -6.58 -2.15
CA GLY A 98 -0.01 -6.81 -3.21
C GLY A 98 0.88 -8.02 -2.91
N SER A 99 2.12 -7.99 -3.38
CA SER A 99 3.07 -9.09 -3.21
C SER A 99 3.66 -9.19 -1.79
N SER A 100 3.53 -8.13 -0.98
CA SER A 100 4.03 -8.09 0.41
C SER A 100 3.45 -9.19 1.31
N VAL A 101 2.24 -9.68 1.01
CA VAL A 101 1.57 -10.74 1.78
C VAL A 101 2.27 -12.10 1.70
N ALA A 102 3.23 -12.26 0.78
CA ALA A 102 4.04 -13.47 0.67
C ALA A 102 5.16 -13.55 1.72
N LEU A 103 5.45 -12.47 2.46
CA LEU A 103 6.47 -12.47 3.50
C LEU A 103 5.99 -13.16 4.78
N LEU A 104 6.73 -14.16 5.22
CA LEU A 104 6.55 -14.78 6.53
C LEU A 104 6.97 -13.80 7.63
N VAL A 105 8.08 -13.08 7.45
CA VAL A 105 8.48 -11.98 8.33
C VAL A 105 7.36 -10.94 8.44
N GLY A 106 6.75 -10.57 7.30
CA GLY A 106 5.61 -9.66 7.25
C GLY A 106 4.41 -10.17 8.04
N TYR A 107 4.04 -11.44 7.88
CA TYR A 107 2.99 -12.07 8.69
C TYR A 107 3.29 -12.05 10.19
N LEU A 108 4.53 -12.38 10.58
CA LEU A 108 4.95 -12.49 11.98
C LEU A 108 5.08 -11.15 12.71
N ILE A 109 5.32 -10.05 11.98
CA ILE A 109 5.33 -8.69 12.55
C ILE A 109 3.98 -7.98 12.45
N GLY A 110 2.94 -8.67 11.94
CA GLY A 110 1.57 -8.15 11.82
C GLY A 110 1.28 -7.30 10.57
N LEU A 111 2.18 -7.31 9.58
CA LEU A 111 2.02 -6.60 8.30
C LEU A 111 1.03 -7.32 7.40
N SER A 112 1.13 -8.64 7.35
CA SER A 112 0.19 -9.50 6.63
C SER A 112 -0.74 -10.22 7.59
N HIS A 113 -1.99 -10.41 7.16
CA HIS A 113 -2.99 -11.23 7.85
C HIS A 113 -3.08 -12.64 7.26
N ILE A 114 -2.24 -12.94 6.27
CA ILE A 114 -2.22 -14.20 5.52
C ILE A 114 -0.93 -14.93 5.87
N ASP A 115 -1.05 -16.19 6.29
CA ASP A 115 0.08 -17.08 6.49
C ASP A 115 0.61 -17.58 5.13
N PRO A 116 1.80 -17.15 4.68
CA PRO A 116 2.31 -17.53 3.37
C PRO A 116 2.72 -19.01 3.30
N LEU A 117 3.03 -19.66 4.42
CA LEU A 117 3.35 -21.09 4.44
C LEU A 117 2.08 -21.93 4.28
N GLN A 118 0.97 -21.49 4.87
CA GLN A 118 -0.31 -22.20 4.72
C GLN A 118 -0.79 -22.21 3.27
N TYR A 119 -0.59 -21.10 2.54
CA TYR A 119 -1.09 -20.91 1.17
C TYR A 119 0.00 -21.04 0.09
N ASP A 120 1.21 -21.45 0.46
CA ASP A 120 2.35 -21.66 -0.44
C ASP A 120 2.67 -20.44 -1.32
N LEU A 121 2.70 -19.26 -0.70
CA LEU A 121 2.94 -18.01 -1.41
C LEU A 121 4.43 -17.82 -1.73
N SER A 122 4.75 -17.63 -3.01
CA SER A 122 6.13 -17.42 -3.48
C SER A 122 6.67 -16.03 -3.14
N LEU A 123 7.94 -15.96 -2.72
CA LEU A 123 8.66 -14.72 -2.45
C LEU A 123 9.10 -13.97 -3.70
N GLU A 124 9.30 -14.67 -4.82
CA GLU A 124 10.06 -14.16 -5.97
C GLU A 124 9.49 -12.84 -6.52
N ARG A 125 8.16 -12.67 -6.42
CA ARG A 125 7.50 -11.44 -6.86
C ARG A 125 7.74 -10.24 -5.95
N PHE A 126 8.05 -10.46 -4.67
CA PHE A 126 8.27 -9.41 -3.68
C PHE A 126 9.76 -9.19 -3.38
N LEU A 127 10.48 -10.27 -3.06
CA LEU A 127 11.94 -10.27 -2.83
C LEU A 127 12.58 -11.28 -3.80
N PRO A 128 12.93 -10.85 -5.02
CA PRO A 128 13.60 -11.73 -5.96
C PRO A 128 15.04 -12.02 -5.51
N ASP A 129 15.58 -13.19 -5.86
CA ASP A 129 16.95 -13.58 -5.46
C ASP A 129 18.04 -12.96 -6.36
N ASP A 130 17.70 -12.49 -7.55
CA ASP A 130 18.66 -11.93 -8.51
C ASP A 130 18.95 -10.45 -8.20
N ILE A 131 18.09 -9.54 -8.67
CA ILE A 131 18.28 -8.09 -8.60
C ILE A 131 16.93 -7.44 -8.30
N MET A 132 16.89 -6.73 -7.18
CA MET A 132 15.77 -5.87 -6.86
C MET A 132 15.95 -4.55 -7.62
N THR A 133 15.11 -4.31 -8.62
CA THR A 133 15.22 -3.13 -9.50
C THR A 133 14.57 -1.88 -8.92
N ASN A 134 13.65 -2.03 -7.95
CA ASN A 134 12.95 -0.93 -7.29
C ASN A 134 12.80 -1.23 -5.79
N VAL A 135 12.71 -0.17 -4.99
CA VAL A 135 12.31 -0.26 -3.57
C VAL A 135 10.97 -0.99 -3.45
N PRO A 136 10.82 -1.97 -2.53
CA PRO A 136 9.55 -2.66 -2.35
C PRO A 136 8.45 -1.68 -1.92
N ASP A 137 7.34 -1.71 -2.64
CA ASP A 137 6.13 -0.95 -2.29
C ASP A 137 5.20 -1.84 -1.45
N ILE A 138 4.84 -1.39 -0.25
CA ILE A 138 3.99 -2.12 0.69
C ILE A 138 2.80 -1.26 1.06
N ASP A 139 1.62 -1.63 0.54
CA ASP A 139 0.36 -1.04 0.92
C ASP A 139 -0.22 -1.72 2.18
N LEU A 140 -0.54 -0.91 3.19
CA LEU A 140 -1.31 -1.31 4.38
C LEU A 140 -2.68 -0.64 4.41
N ASP A 141 -3.74 -1.44 4.39
CA ASP A 141 -5.11 -0.94 4.54
C ASP A 141 -5.55 -0.97 6.01
N PHE A 142 -5.96 0.18 6.54
CA PHE A 142 -6.53 0.30 7.89
C PHE A 142 -8.05 0.55 7.85
N PRO A 143 -8.81 0.11 8.88
CA PRO A 143 -10.22 0.41 9.02
C PRO A 143 -10.52 1.91 8.96
N ARG A 144 -11.63 2.28 8.31
CA ARG A 144 -12.03 3.69 8.17
C ARG A 144 -12.25 4.38 9.51
N SER A 145 -12.67 3.63 10.54
CA SER A 145 -12.98 4.12 11.88
C SER A 145 -11.75 4.60 12.66
N ILE A 146 -10.54 4.11 12.34
CA ILE A 146 -9.31 4.48 13.07
C ILE A 146 -8.45 5.49 12.33
N ARG A 147 -8.79 5.81 11.08
CA ARG A 147 -7.89 6.55 10.18
C ARG A 147 -7.47 7.90 10.74
N GLU A 148 -8.43 8.69 11.23
CA GLU A 148 -8.16 10.05 11.71
C GLU A 148 -7.19 10.02 12.89
N GLU A 149 -7.51 9.23 13.90
CA GLU A 149 -6.68 9.05 15.09
C GLU A 149 -5.29 8.48 14.75
N LEU A 150 -5.22 7.49 13.85
CA LEU A 150 -3.94 6.93 13.42
C LEU A 150 -3.05 7.96 12.71
N ILE A 151 -3.63 8.82 11.86
CA ILE A 151 -2.89 9.91 11.21
C ILE A 151 -2.35 10.87 12.28
N LEU A 152 -3.19 11.30 13.23
CA LEU A 152 -2.77 12.22 14.30
C LEU A 152 -1.64 11.63 15.14
N ARG A 153 -1.78 10.39 15.61
CA ARG A 153 -0.73 9.72 16.40
C ARG A 153 0.55 9.47 15.62
N THR A 154 0.45 9.27 14.30
CA THR A 154 1.64 9.18 13.43
C THR A 154 2.42 10.49 13.47
N HIS A 155 1.73 11.63 13.35
CA HIS A 155 2.37 12.94 13.49
C HIS A 155 2.90 13.21 14.90
N GLU A 156 2.21 12.77 15.96
CA GLU A 156 2.70 12.91 17.33
C GLU A 156 3.96 12.09 17.59
N LYS A 157 4.02 10.86 17.04
CA LYS A 157 5.14 9.93 17.24
C LYS A 157 6.40 10.36 16.49
N TRP A 158 6.26 10.74 15.21
CA TRP A 158 7.41 11.04 14.36
C TRP A 158 7.63 12.53 14.12
N GLY A 159 6.69 13.39 14.46
CA GLY A 159 6.77 14.83 14.27
C GLY A 159 6.23 15.30 12.92
N TRP A 160 5.66 16.51 12.91
CA TRP A 160 5.07 17.14 11.73
C TRP A 160 6.07 17.46 10.61
N GLU A 161 7.37 17.49 10.91
CA GLU A 161 8.43 17.69 9.92
C GLU A 161 8.82 16.41 9.17
N TYR A 162 8.52 15.24 9.75
CA TYR A 162 8.97 13.93 9.24
C TYR A 162 7.82 13.03 8.75
N ALA A 163 6.57 13.44 8.98
CA ALA A 163 5.38 12.76 8.46
C ALA A 163 4.48 13.75 7.71
N ALA A 164 3.97 13.34 6.55
CA ALA A 164 3.05 14.14 5.73
C ALA A 164 2.09 13.24 4.93
N LEU A 165 0.92 13.79 4.59
CA LEU A 165 -0.01 13.13 3.68
C LEU A 165 0.36 13.43 2.23
N ALA A 166 0.41 12.40 1.39
CA ALA A 166 0.55 12.57 -0.04
C ALA A 166 -0.72 13.22 -0.63
N GLY A 167 -0.57 14.43 -1.16
CA GLY A 167 -1.64 15.12 -1.87
C GLY A 167 -1.84 14.57 -3.28
N THR A 168 -3.09 14.53 -3.74
CA THR A 168 -3.40 14.25 -5.15
C THR A 168 -3.83 15.54 -5.85
N ILE A 169 -3.23 15.83 -7.01
CA ILE A 169 -3.66 16.95 -7.85
C ILE A 169 -4.80 16.47 -8.75
N ALA A 170 -6.02 16.92 -8.46
CA ALA A 170 -7.15 16.69 -9.35
C ALA A 170 -6.92 17.45 -10.67
N THR A 171 -6.90 16.72 -11.79
CA THR A 171 -6.77 17.31 -13.12
C THR A 171 -8.11 17.36 -13.82
N TYR A 172 -8.25 18.29 -14.76
CA TYR A 172 -9.48 18.42 -15.53
C TYR A 172 -9.59 17.29 -16.55
N LEU A 173 -10.45 16.31 -16.25
CA LEU A 173 -10.68 15.15 -17.10
C LEU A 173 -11.56 15.49 -18.31
N ILE A 174 -11.41 14.74 -19.40
CA ILE A 174 -12.17 14.92 -20.63
C ILE A 174 -13.69 14.89 -20.41
N LYS A 175 -14.17 14.15 -19.42
CA LYS A 175 -15.58 14.13 -19.01
C LYS A 175 -16.08 15.50 -18.55
N GLY A 176 -15.27 16.23 -17.78
CA GLY A 176 -15.54 17.61 -17.39
C GLY A 176 -15.55 18.51 -18.63
N ALA A 177 -14.51 18.39 -19.46
CA ALA A 177 -14.38 19.20 -20.68
C ALA A 177 -15.58 19.08 -21.62
N VAL A 178 -16.08 17.87 -21.86
CA VAL A 178 -17.28 17.63 -22.67
C VAL A 178 -18.50 18.30 -22.06
N ARG A 179 -18.67 18.22 -20.73
CA ARG A 179 -19.81 18.82 -20.03
C ARG A 179 -19.81 20.33 -20.08
N ASP A 180 -18.69 20.94 -19.75
CA ASP A 180 -18.62 22.40 -19.63
C ASP A 180 -18.64 23.06 -21.01
N LEU A 181 -17.93 22.50 -22.00
CA LEU A 181 -17.99 23.00 -23.37
C LEU A 181 -19.36 22.78 -24.00
N GLY A 182 -19.96 21.59 -23.84
CA GLY A 182 -21.28 21.31 -24.39
C GLY A 182 -22.35 22.28 -23.85
N LYS A 183 -22.29 22.58 -22.54
CA LYS A 183 -23.18 23.57 -21.92
C LYS A 183 -22.93 24.98 -22.46
N ALA A 184 -21.67 25.39 -22.56
CA ALA A 184 -21.31 26.71 -23.10
C ALA A 184 -21.74 26.89 -24.56
N LEU A 185 -21.75 25.82 -25.34
CA LEU A 185 -22.20 25.79 -26.73
C LEU A 185 -23.71 25.59 -26.88
N GLY A 186 -24.46 25.46 -25.78
CA GLY A 186 -25.92 25.29 -25.81
C GLY A 186 -26.39 23.92 -26.34
N LEU A 187 -25.53 22.89 -26.28
CA LEU A 187 -25.89 21.55 -26.74
C LEU A 187 -26.92 20.88 -25.82
N PRO A 188 -27.75 19.94 -26.33
CA PRO A 188 -28.73 19.25 -25.51
C PRO A 188 -28.09 18.45 -24.36
N GLU A 189 -28.60 18.62 -23.15
CA GLU A 189 -28.03 18.02 -21.94
C GLU A 189 -27.95 16.49 -22.02
N ALA A 190 -28.96 15.84 -22.60
CA ALA A 190 -28.96 14.39 -22.80
C ALA A 190 -27.79 13.89 -23.68
N GLU A 191 -27.41 14.67 -24.70
CA GLU A 191 -26.30 14.33 -25.59
C GLU A 191 -24.95 14.57 -24.92
N ILE A 192 -24.83 15.69 -24.20
CA ILE A 192 -23.66 16.00 -23.38
C ILE A 192 -23.40 14.85 -22.40
N ASP A 193 -24.44 14.39 -21.69
CA ASP A 193 -24.30 13.35 -20.68
C ASP A 193 -23.98 11.98 -21.28
N GLN A 194 -24.56 11.67 -22.45
CA GLN A 194 -24.26 10.44 -23.18
C GLN A 194 -22.80 10.43 -23.65
N LEU A 195 -22.29 11.54 -24.20
CA LEU A 195 -20.91 11.66 -24.65
C LEU A 195 -19.91 11.66 -23.47
N ALA A 196 -20.25 12.33 -22.37
CA ALA A 196 -19.42 12.40 -21.18
C ALA A 196 -19.19 11.02 -20.54
N LYS A 197 -20.24 10.19 -20.40
CA LYS A 197 -20.14 8.82 -19.85
C LYS A 197 -19.22 7.90 -20.67
N GLN A 198 -19.14 8.12 -21.98
CA GLN A 198 -18.33 7.30 -22.90
C GLN A 198 -16.88 7.80 -23.02
N SER A 199 -16.61 8.96 -22.40
CA SER A 199 -15.32 9.62 -22.36
C SER A 199 -14.51 9.31 -21.10
N ASP A 200 -15.02 8.48 -20.18
CA ASP A 200 -14.50 8.29 -18.80
C ASP A 200 -12.98 8.03 -18.71
N TRP A 201 -12.40 7.30 -19.66
CA TRP A 201 -10.97 7.03 -19.70
C TRP A 201 -10.41 7.25 -21.11
N GLY A 202 -9.62 8.30 -21.29
CA GLY A 202 -8.92 8.56 -22.55
C GLY A 202 -8.47 10.01 -22.75
N SER A 203 -7.47 10.18 -23.61
CA SER A 203 -7.07 11.50 -24.11
C SER A 203 -8.21 12.14 -24.91
N ALA A 204 -8.39 13.45 -24.77
CA ALA A 204 -9.26 14.27 -25.62
C ALA A 204 -9.02 14.02 -27.12
N ARG A 205 -7.78 13.70 -27.51
CA ARG A 205 -7.40 13.39 -28.90
C ARG A 205 -8.15 12.17 -29.48
N LYS A 206 -8.63 11.26 -28.62
CA LYS A 206 -9.38 10.08 -29.04
C LYS A 206 -10.89 10.31 -29.09
N LEU A 207 -11.38 11.49 -28.68
CA LEU A 207 -12.81 11.78 -28.62
C LEU A 207 -13.48 11.73 -30.01
N LYS A 208 -12.87 12.35 -31.02
CA LYS A 208 -13.35 12.28 -32.42
C LYS A 208 -13.52 10.83 -32.89
N SER A 209 -12.46 10.03 -32.78
CA SER A 209 -12.50 8.60 -33.15
C SER A 209 -13.55 7.81 -32.35
N LYS A 210 -13.79 8.14 -31.07
CA LYS A 210 -14.86 7.52 -30.29
C LYS A 210 -16.23 7.92 -30.81
N MET A 211 -16.47 9.20 -31.08
CA MET A 211 -17.74 9.71 -31.61
C MET A 211 -18.08 9.08 -32.97
N GLU A 212 -17.10 8.90 -33.86
CA GLU A 212 -17.27 8.24 -35.16
C GLU A 212 -17.77 6.78 -35.06
N ARG A 213 -17.50 6.11 -33.93
CA ARG A 213 -17.93 4.73 -33.65
C ARG A 213 -19.26 4.64 -32.91
N MET A 214 -19.81 5.78 -32.47
CA MET A 214 -21.05 5.84 -31.72
C MET A 214 -22.21 6.16 -32.66
N PRO A 215 -23.24 5.29 -32.78
CA PRO A 215 -24.36 5.51 -33.70
C PRO A 215 -25.02 6.88 -33.55
N ASN A 216 -25.14 7.39 -32.32
CA ASN A 216 -25.81 8.65 -32.03
C ASN A 216 -24.94 9.91 -32.22
N PHE A 217 -23.64 9.75 -32.48
CA PHE A 217 -22.67 10.86 -32.58
C PHE A 217 -21.86 10.85 -33.87
N LYS A 218 -21.88 9.77 -34.65
CA LYS A 218 -21.10 9.66 -35.89
C LYS A 218 -21.38 10.81 -36.85
N ASP A 219 -22.65 11.17 -37.03
CA ASP A 219 -23.06 12.23 -37.94
C ASP A 219 -22.90 13.64 -37.36
N LYS A 220 -22.46 13.74 -36.09
CA LYS A 220 -22.28 15.00 -35.36
C LYS A 220 -20.81 15.41 -35.22
N VAL A 221 -19.87 14.60 -35.69
CA VAL A 221 -18.42 14.82 -35.52
C VAL A 221 -17.94 16.09 -36.21
N ASP A 222 -18.44 16.35 -37.41
CA ASP A 222 -18.08 17.51 -38.22
C ASP A 222 -19.29 18.45 -38.42
N ALA A 223 -20.32 18.31 -37.57
CA ALA A 223 -21.48 19.19 -37.61
C ALA A 223 -21.07 20.61 -37.15
N PRO A 224 -21.54 21.67 -37.83
CA PRO A 224 -21.33 23.03 -37.36
C PRO A 224 -22.01 23.22 -36.01
N VAL A 225 -21.33 23.92 -35.11
CA VAL A 225 -21.85 24.32 -33.79
C VAL A 225 -22.61 25.63 -33.91
#